data_AF-A8BJD7-F1
#
_entry.id   AF-A8BJD7-F1
#
_cell.length_a   1.000
_cell.length_b   1.000
_cell.length_c   1.000
_cell.angle_alpha   90.00
_cell.angle_beta   90.00
_cell.angle_gamma   90.00
#
_symmetry.space_group_name_H-M   'P 1'
#
loop_
_entity.id
_entity.type
_entity.pdbx_description
1 polymer ?
#
loop_
_entity_poly.entity_id
_entity_poly.type
_entity_poly.pdbx_seq_one_letter_code
_entity_poly.pdbx_strand_id
1 'polypeptide(L)'
;TCQCQGNFMGYHCGECKFGYTGPNCTVQRTQIRKEVFKLSTAEKDKFLAYLNLAKRTISQDFVIATGTYEQMNNGSNPLFADINVYDLFVWLHYYASRDAFLEGGEVWENIDFAHEAPGFLPWHRFFLLLWEREIQKVAGDENFTIPYWDWR
;
A
#
# COMPACT_ATOMS: atom_id res chain seq x y z
N THR A 1 -10.09 -14.17 -7.56
CA THR A 1 -9.95 -13.21 -6.44
C THR A 1 -11.23 -13.18 -5.62
N CYS A 2 -11.16 -12.83 -4.34
CA CYS A 2 -12.33 -12.75 -3.45
C CYS A 2 -13.29 -11.61 -3.86
N GLN A 3 -14.59 -11.84 -3.66
CA GLN A 3 -15.65 -10.86 -3.90
C GLN A 3 -16.39 -10.63 -2.58
N CYS A 4 -16.14 -9.49 -1.94
CA CYS A 4 -16.65 -9.23 -0.59
C CYS A 4 -18.07 -8.63 -0.63
N GLN A 5 -18.92 -9.06 0.30
CA GLN A 5 -20.29 -8.57 0.41
C GLN A 5 -20.37 -7.28 1.24
N GLY A 6 -21.39 -6.44 1.00
CA GLY A 6 -21.66 -5.26 1.79
C GLY A 6 -20.47 -4.29 1.88
N ASN A 7 -20.06 -3.94 3.10
CA ASN A 7 -18.94 -3.03 3.39
C ASN A 7 -17.64 -3.75 3.75
N PHE A 8 -17.55 -5.06 3.55
CA PHE A 8 -16.31 -5.81 3.72
C PHE A 8 -15.37 -5.63 2.52
N MET A 9 -14.06 -5.75 2.75
CA MET A 9 -12.98 -5.71 1.75
C MET A 9 -11.73 -6.46 2.25
N GLY A 10 -10.62 -6.34 1.52
CA GLY A 10 -9.35 -6.99 1.83
C GLY A 10 -9.21 -8.29 1.04
N TYR A 11 -8.00 -8.86 1.03
CA TYR A 11 -7.68 -10.04 0.22
C TYR A 11 -8.51 -11.28 0.60
N HIS A 12 -8.99 -11.36 1.85
CA HIS A 12 -9.82 -12.43 2.39
C HIS A 12 -11.18 -11.94 2.94
N CYS A 13 -11.60 -10.72 2.59
CA CYS A 13 -12.85 -10.10 3.07
C CYS A 13 -12.96 -9.87 4.59
N GLY A 14 -11.85 -9.88 5.34
CA GLY A 14 -11.83 -9.64 6.78
C GLY A 14 -11.65 -8.18 7.20
N GLU A 15 -11.54 -7.25 6.25
CA GLU A 15 -11.38 -5.81 6.52
C GLU A 15 -12.63 -5.02 6.13
N CYS A 16 -12.72 -3.76 6.56
CA CYS A 16 -13.78 -2.85 6.15
C CYS A 16 -13.36 -1.91 5.02
N LYS A 17 -14.32 -1.58 4.14
CA LYS A 17 -14.17 -0.55 3.10
C LYS A 17 -13.64 0.74 3.68
N PHE A 18 -12.81 1.48 2.96
CA PHE A 18 -12.34 2.80 3.39
C PHE A 18 -13.54 3.69 3.76
N GLY A 19 -13.51 4.26 4.97
CA GLY A 19 -14.63 5.02 5.54
C GLY A 19 -15.55 4.22 6.45
N TYR A 20 -15.30 2.92 6.66
CA TYR A 20 -16.04 2.06 7.58
C TYR A 20 -15.11 1.35 8.57
N THR A 21 -15.61 1.07 9.77
CA THR A 21 -14.94 0.30 10.83
C THR A 21 -15.96 -0.52 11.63
N GLY A 22 -15.48 -1.19 12.68
CA GLY A 22 -16.21 -2.09 13.56
C GLY A 22 -16.25 -3.52 13.01
N PRO A 23 -16.58 -4.50 13.87
CA PRO A 23 -16.54 -5.92 13.50
C PRO A 23 -17.48 -6.30 12.35
N ASN A 24 -18.50 -5.47 12.09
CA ASN A 24 -19.48 -5.68 11.03
C ASN A 24 -19.41 -4.63 9.90
N CYS A 25 -18.40 -3.75 9.90
CA CYS A 25 -18.22 -2.69 8.89
C CYS A 25 -19.44 -1.76 8.69
N THR A 26 -20.18 -1.50 9.77
CA THR A 26 -21.37 -0.63 9.76
C THR A 26 -21.12 0.76 10.32
N VAL A 27 -20.00 0.97 11.03
CA VAL A 27 -19.68 2.26 11.65
C VAL A 27 -18.94 3.12 10.64
N GLN A 28 -19.52 4.25 10.26
CA GLN A 28 -18.83 5.22 9.40
C GLN A 28 -17.70 5.90 10.17
N ARG A 29 -16.54 6.05 9.51
CA ARG A 29 -15.35 6.69 10.05
C ARG A 29 -14.84 7.73 9.07
N THR A 30 -14.74 8.97 9.52
CA THR A 30 -14.07 10.04 8.76
C THR A 30 -12.73 10.35 9.41
N GLN A 31 -11.68 10.42 8.61
CA GLN A 31 -10.33 10.73 9.06
C GLN A 31 -9.85 12.04 8.44
N ILE A 32 -9.05 12.80 9.18
CA ILE A 32 -8.53 14.10 8.75
C ILE A 32 -7.02 14.01 8.61
N ARG A 33 -6.52 14.10 7.37
CA ARG A 33 -5.09 14.25 7.08
C ARG A 33 -4.71 15.71 7.31
N LYS A 34 -3.84 15.96 8.27
CA LYS A 34 -3.39 17.31 8.66
C LYS A 34 -2.14 17.72 7.89
N GLU A 35 -1.91 19.02 7.82
CA GLU A 35 -0.65 19.58 7.32
C GLU A 35 0.48 19.26 8.32
N VAL A 36 1.64 18.82 7.83
CA VAL A 36 2.73 18.26 8.64
C VAL A 36 3.37 19.26 9.60
N PHE A 37 3.48 20.54 9.21
CA PHE A 37 4.02 21.59 10.07
C PHE A 37 3.04 22.03 11.16
N LYS A 38 1.74 21.85 10.94
CA LYS A 38 0.67 22.12 11.92
C LYS A 38 0.45 21.01 12.95
N LEU A 39 1.17 19.88 12.85
CA LEU A 39 1.15 18.82 13.86
C LEU A 39 1.80 19.29 15.18
N SER A 40 1.22 18.86 16.31
CA SER A 40 1.87 18.95 17.62
C SER A 40 3.14 18.09 17.68
N THR A 41 4.02 18.35 18.66
CA THR A 41 5.24 17.54 18.86
C THR A 41 4.90 16.06 19.02
N ALA A 42 3.90 15.72 19.83
CA ALA A 42 3.48 14.34 20.04
C ALA A 42 2.96 13.68 18.75
N GLU A 43 2.26 14.42 17.88
CA GLU A 43 1.81 13.90 16.58
C GLU A 43 2.98 13.67 15.61
N LYS A 44 3.98 14.55 15.61
CA LYS A 44 5.21 14.38 14.80
C LYS A 44 6.02 13.18 15.27
N ASP A 45 6.21 13.04 16.58
CA ASP A 45 6.92 11.90 17.16
C ASP A 45 6.20 10.58 16.87
N LYS A 46 4.86 10.57 16.99
CA LYS A 46 4.05 9.41 16.61
C LYS A 46 4.22 9.06 15.13
N PHE A 47 4.12 10.05 14.24
CA PHE A 47 4.27 9.84 12.80
C PHE A 47 5.63 9.21 12.47
N LEU A 48 6.72 9.77 13.01
CA LEU A 48 8.07 9.25 12.79
C LEU A 48 8.25 7.85 13.40
N ALA A 49 7.71 7.61 14.59
CA ALA A 49 7.75 6.29 15.23
C ALA A 49 7.02 5.23 14.39
N TYR A 50 5.85 5.56 13.82
CA TYR A 50 5.07 4.61 13.01
C TYR A 50 5.71 4.34 11.65
N LEU A 51 6.35 5.34 11.02
CA LEU A 51 7.15 5.09 9.82
C LEU A 51 8.34 4.16 10.10
N ASN A 52 9.04 4.37 11.22
CA ASN A 52 10.14 3.50 11.62
C ASN A 52 9.66 2.08 11.96
N LEU A 53 8.51 1.94 12.60
CA LEU A 53 7.88 0.64 12.86
C LEU A 53 7.55 -0.07 11.54
N ALA A 54 6.89 0.60 10.60
CA ALA A 54 6.54 0.03 9.30
C ALA A 54 7.79 -0.41 8.50
N LYS A 55 8.90 0.31 8.62
CA LYS A 55 10.18 -0.05 7.98
C LYS A 55 10.87 -1.26 8.62
N ARG A 56 10.53 -1.60 9.87
CA ARG A 56 11.15 -2.70 10.63
C ARG A 56 10.25 -3.92 10.80
N THR A 57 8.96 -3.80 10.48
CA THR A 57 7.98 -4.89 10.60
C THR A 57 7.75 -5.53 9.24
N ILE A 58 7.98 -6.84 9.14
CA ILE A 58 7.66 -7.66 7.97
C ILE A 58 6.14 -7.65 7.73
N SER A 59 5.73 -7.42 6.48
CA SER A 59 4.32 -7.50 6.07
C SER A 59 3.80 -8.91 6.32
N GLN A 60 2.66 -9.01 7.00
CA GLN A 60 2.04 -10.31 7.33
C GLN A 60 1.13 -10.81 6.21
N ASP A 61 0.68 -9.91 5.34
CA ASP A 61 -0.34 -10.21 4.33
C ASP A 61 0.21 -10.25 2.90
N PHE A 62 1.37 -9.64 2.67
CA PHE A 62 1.95 -9.51 1.32
C PHE A 62 3.43 -9.88 1.29
N VAL A 63 3.80 -10.56 0.22
CA VAL A 63 5.17 -10.83 -0.20
C VAL A 63 5.38 -10.26 -1.60
N ILE A 64 6.64 -10.05 -1.98
CA ILE A 64 6.96 -9.52 -3.32
C ILE A 64 7.52 -10.62 -4.22
N ALA A 65 7.21 -10.52 -5.51
CA ALA A 65 7.84 -11.38 -6.51
C ALA A 65 9.29 -10.96 -6.73
N THR A 66 10.20 -11.94 -6.77
CA THR A 66 11.63 -11.73 -7.05
C THR A 66 12.06 -12.27 -8.42
N GLY A 67 11.12 -12.82 -9.18
CA GLY A 67 11.31 -13.29 -10.55
C GLY A 67 10.06 -13.10 -11.41
N THR A 68 10.19 -13.33 -12.72
CA THR A 68 9.08 -13.30 -13.67
C THR A 68 8.22 -14.56 -13.57
N TYR A 69 7.00 -14.51 -14.13
CA TYR A 69 6.10 -15.67 -14.15
C TYR A 69 6.72 -16.90 -14.85
N GLU A 70 7.49 -16.66 -15.92
CA GLU A 70 8.25 -17.69 -16.62
C GLU A 70 9.34 -18.31 -15.73
N GLN A 71 10.11 -17.47 -15.01
CA GLN A 71 11.12 -17.95 -14.05
C GLN A 71 10.51 -18.76 -12.90
N MET A 72 9.24 -18.50 -12.56
CA MET A 72 8.49 -19.27 -11.58
C MET A 72 7.92 -20.60 -12.13
N ASN A 73 8.29 -21.01 -13.34
CA ASN A 73 7.76 -22.20 -14.01
C ASN A 73 6.23 -22.24 -14.00
N ASN A 74 5.61 -21.16 -14.48
CA ASN A 74 4.16 -20.96 -14.50
C ASN A 74 3.48 -21.10 -13.12
N GLY A 75 4.22 -20.78 -12.05
CA GLY A 75 3.75 -20.83 -10.66
C GLY A 75 4.12 -22.10 -9.89
N SER A 76 4.77 -23.08 -10.53
CA SER A 76 5.19 -24.32 -9.84
C SER A 76 6.45 -24.14 -8.98
N ASN A 77 7.25 -23.10 -9.24
CA ASN A 77 8.44 -22.73 -8.48
C ASN A 77 8.31 -21.29 -7.98
N PRO A 78 7.59 -21.04 -6.87
CA PRO A 78 7.29 -19.68 -6.41
C PRO A 78 8.57 -18.93 -6.01
N LEU A 79 8.78 -17.76 -6.61
CA LEU A 79 9.90 -16.86 -6.29
C LEU A 79 9.35 -15.62 -5.58
N PHE A 80 9.14 -15.74 -4.28
CA PHE A 80 8.69 -14.64 -3.42
C PHE A 80 9.67 -14.40 -2.28
N ALA A 81 9.71 -13.15 -1.80
CA ALA A 81 10.47 -12.78 -0.61
C ALA A 81 9.61 -11.96 0.35
N ASP A 82 9.86 -12.17 1.63
CA ASP A 82 9.35 -11.30 2.70
C ASP A 82 9.86 -9.87 2.51
N ILE A 83 9.03 -8.91 2.90
CA ILE A 83 9.35 -7.49 2.82
C ILE A 83 8.75 -6.75 4.00
N ASN A 84 9.38 -5.68 4.48
CA ASN A 84 8.76 -4.83 5.50
C ASN A 84 7.65 -3.96 4.88
N VAL A 85 6.73 -3.51 5.73
CA VAL A 85 5.57 -2.72 5.28
C VAL A 85 5.99 -1.49 4.50
N TYR A 86 7.00 -0.74 4.95
CA TYR A 86 7.43 0.46 4.22
C TYR A 86 7.96 0.10 2.81
N ASP A 87 8.84 -0.90 2.72
CA ASP A 87 9.45 -1.31 1.45
C ASP A 87 8.47 -2.02 0.52
N LEU A 88 7.40 -2.62 1.03
CA LEU A 88 6.31 -3.12 0.20
C LEU A 88 5.75 -2.02 -0.69
N PHE A 89 5.52 -0.83 -0.13
CA PHE A 89 5.02 0.32 -0.88
C PHE A 89 6.10 0.93 -1.79
N VAL A 90 7.37 0.91 -1.40
CA VAL A 90 8.47 1.26 -2.31
C VAL A 90 8.49 0.30 -3.51
N TRP A 91 8.38 -1.00 -3.27
CA TRP A 91 8.39 -2.03 -4.30
C TRP A 91 7.17 -1.93 -5.22
N LEU A 92 5.98 -1.67 -4.69
CA LEU A 92 4.76 -1.50 -5.49
C LEU A 92 4.89 -0.34 -6.47
N HIS A 93 5.47 0.79 -6.04
CA HIS A 93 5.71 1.94 -6.90
C HIS A 93 6.79 1.67 -7.95
N TYR A 94 7.91 1.05 -7.54
CA TYR A 94 8.95 0.58 -8.46
C TYR A 94 8.38 -0.36 -9.52
N TYR A 95 7.58 -1.35 -9.10
CA TYR A 95 7.02 -2.35 -10.00
C TYR A 95 6.04 -1.76 -11.02
N ALA A 96 5.30 -0.71 -10.64
CA ALA A 96 4.39 -0.02 -11.53
C ALA A 96 5.08 0.94 -12.52
N SER A 97 6.30 1.41 -12.20
CA SER A 97 7.00 2.46 -12.97
C SER A 97 8.25 1.95 -13.70
N ARG A 98 8.59 0.67 -13.57
CA ARG A 98 9.72 0.04 -14.27
C ARG A 98 9.33 -0.39 -15.68
N ASP A 99 10.32 -0.59 -16.53
CA ASP A 99 10.13 -1.17 -17.86
C ASP A 99 9.41 -2.53 -17.79
N ALA A 100 8.53 -2.77 -18.77
CA ALA A 100 7.76 -4.00 -18.84
C ALA A 100 8.54 -5.06 -19.62
N PHE A 101 8.63 -6.28 -19.06
CA PHE A 101 9.11 -7.43 -19.82
C PHE A 101 8.01 -7.89 -20.78
N LEU A 102 8.37 -8.12 -22.03
CA LEU A 102 7.51 -8.68 -23.06
C LEU A 102 7.85 -10.17 -23.27
N GLU A 103 7.00 -10.86 -24.01
CA GLU A 103 7.25 -12.25 -24.42
C GLU A 103 8.52 -12.32 -25.29
N GLY A 104 9.32 -13.38 -25.14
CA GLY A 104 10.55 -13.56 -25.91
C GLY A 104 11.77 -12.80 -25.37
N GLY A 105 11.67 -12.18 -24.19
CA GLY A 105 12.79 -11.49 -23.53
C GLY A 105 13.00 -10.05 -24.01
N GLU A 106 12.08 -9.51 -24.80
CA GLU A 106 12.06 -8.09 -25.14
C GLU A 106 11.64 -7.23 -23.93
N VAL A 107 12.01 -5.95 -23.97
CA VAL A 107 11.70 -4.97 -22.93
C VAL A 107 10.95 -3.82 -23.59
N TRP A 108 9.77 -3.49 -23.07
CA TRP A 108 9.09 -2.25 -23.40
C TRP A 108 9.62 -1.15 -22.49
N GLU A 109 10.53 -0.36 -23.04
CA GLU A 109 11.13 0.79 -22.34
C GLU A 109 10.18 1.99 -22.28
N ASN A 110 10.35 2.83 -21.25
CA ASN A 110 9.61 4.08 -21.05
C ASN A 110 8.08 3.89 -20.97
N ILE A 111 7.65 2.74 -20.41
CA ILE A 111 6.26 2.48 -20.05
C ILE A 111 6.09 2.75 -18.55
N ASP A 112 5.04 3.48 -18.18
CA ASP A 112 4.73 3.78 -16.78
C ASP A 112 3.24 3.56 -16.50
N PHE A 113 2.93 2.68 -15.55
CA PHE A 113 1.56 2.32 -15.18
C PHE A 113 1.00 3.18 -14.03
N ALA A 114 1.84 4.00 -13.40
CA ALA A 114 1.49 4.87 -12.28
C ALA A 114 1.60 6.37 -12.61
N HIS A 115 2.26 6.76 -13.70
CA HIS A 115 2.51 8.15 -14.11
C HIS A 115 2.16 8.38 -15.60
N GLU A 116 2.31 9.64 -16.04
CA GLU A 116 2.20 10.09 -17.44
C GLU A 116 0.89 9.74 -18.17
N ALA A 117 -0.12 9.33 -17.41
CA ALA A 117 -1.40 8.88 -17.90
C ALA A 117 -2.53 9.29 -16.93
N PRO A 118 -3.81 9.21 -17.36
CA PRO A 118 -4.96 9.49 -16.49
C PRO A 118 -5.01 8.65 -15.20
N GLY A 119 -4.27 7.55 -15.17
CA GLY A 119 -4.09 6.70 -13.99
C GLY A 119 -3.33 7.36 -12.83
N PHE A 120 -2.57 8.44 -13.08
CA PHE A 120 -1.67 9.04 -12.09
C PHE A 120 -2.32 9.33 -10.73
N LEU A 121 -3.38 10.16 -10.74
CA LEU A 121 -4.08 10.54 -9.51
C LEU A 121 -4.81 9.37 -8.82
N PRO A 122 -5.61 8.54 -9.52
CA PRO A 122 -6.30 7.42 -8.87
C PRO A 122 -5.32 6.35 -8.35
N TRP A 123 -4.24 6.05 -9.07
CA TRP A 123 -3.22 5.09 -8.62
C TRP A 123 -2.58 5.55 -7.31
N HIS A 124 -2.09 6.79 -7.25
CA HIS A 124 -1.44 7.34 -6.05
C HIS A 124 -2.43 7.53 -4.89
N ARG A 125 -3.69 7.86 -5.18
CA ARG A 125 -4.74 7.92 -4.15
C ARG A 125 -4.93 6.57 -3.46
N PHE A 126 -5.03 5.50 -4.24
CA PHE A 126 -5.24 4.15 -3.70
C PHE A 126 -3.99 3.62 -3.00
N PHE A 127 -2.80 3.90 -3.56
CA PHE A 127 -1.51 3.65 -2.93
C PHE A 127 -1.45 4.22 -1.51
N LEU A 128 -1.76 5.51 -1.35
CA LEU A 128 -1.73 6.18 -0.04
C LEU A 128 -2.78 5.65 0.93
N LEU A 129 -3.95 5.24 0.43
CA LEU A 129 -5.00 4.63 1.26
C LEU A 129 -4.56 3.27 1.82
N LEU A 130 -3.94 2.43 0.98
CA LEU A 130 -3.40 1.14 1.41
C LEU A 130 -2.21 1.33 2.36
N TRP A 131 -1.31 2.28 2.06
CA TRP A 131 -0.14 2.55 2.90
C TRP A 131 -0.53 3.00 4.31
N GLU A 132 -1.45 3.97 4.40
CA GLU A 132 -2.01 4.42 5.68
C GLU A 132 -2.62 3.26 6.46
N ARG A 133 -3.37 2.37 5.78
CA ARG A 133 -3.99 1.21 6.42
C ARG A 133 -2.98 0.18 6.95
N GLU A 134 -1.97 -0.18 6.17
CA GLU A 134 -0.97 -1.14 6.62
C GLU A 134 -0.17 -0.58 7.81
N ILE A 135 0.07 0.73 7.85
CA ILE A 135 0.64 1.39 9.05
C ILE A 135 -0.32 1.31 10.24
N GLN A 136 -1.61 1.62 10.06
CA GLN A 136 -2.63 1.50 11.11
C GLN A 136 -2.65 0.08 11.71
N LYS A 137 -2.56 -0.95 10.87
CA LYS A 137 -2.54 -2.37 11.27
C LYS A 137 -1.31 -2.70 12.13
N VAL A 138 -0.10 -2.38 11.66
CA VAL A 138 1.12 -2.71 12.43
C VAL A 138 1.27 -1.86 13.69
N ALA A 139 0.73 -0.64 13.70
CA ALA A 139 0.74 0.23 14.87
C ALA A 139 -0.38 -0.06 15.87
N GLY A 140 -1.43 -0.78 15.47
CA GLY A 140 -2.65 -0.93 16.27
C GLY A 140 -3.39 0.38 16.53
N ASP A 141 -3.17 1.41 15.70
CA ASP A 141 -3.81 2.73 15.82
C ASP A 141 -4.66 3.00 14.57
N GLU A 142 -5.93 2.60 14.65
CA GLU A 142 -6.91 2.84 13.59
C GLU A 142 -7.16 4.34 13.31
N ASN A 143 -6.81 5.26 14.21
CA ASN A 143 -7.02 6.69 14.01
C ASN A 143 -5.82 7.39 13.37
N PHE A 144 -4.73 6.66 13.12
CA PHE A 144 -3.56 7.22 12.45
C PHE A 144 -3.89 7.67 11.02
N THR A 145 -3.39 8.84 10.65
CA THR A 145 -3.45 9.34 9.29
C THR A 145 -2.09 9.84 8.83
N ILE A 146 -1.77 9.63 7.57
CA ILE A 146 -0.59 10.26 6.97
C ILE A 146 -0.83 11.77 6.81
N PRO A 147 0.07 12.64 7.31
CA PRO A 147 -0.03 14.06 7.07
C PRO A 147 0.32 14.40 5.61
N TYR A 148 -0.02 15.60 5.18
CA TYR A 148 0.45 16.16 3.90
C TYR A 148 1.45 17.27 4.14
N TRP A 149 2.28 17.53 3.14
CA TRP A 149 3.18 18.67 3.09
C TRP A 149 2.62 19.68 2.08
N ASP A 150 2.31 20.88 2.55
CA ASP A 150 2.04 21.99 1.63
C ASP A 150 3.38 22.53 1.09
N TRP A 151 3.73 22.11 -0.13
CA TRP A 151 4.98 22.44 -0.79
C TRP A 151 4.93 23.73 -1.62
N ARG A 152 3.82 24.47 -1.57
CA ARG A 152 3.60 25.70 -2.34
C ARG A 152 4.10 26.93 -1.59
#